data_AF-A0A947HJV1-F1
#
_entry.id   AF-A0A947HJV1-F1
#
_cell.length_a   1.000
_cell.length_b   1.000
_cell.length_c   1.000
_cell.angle_alpha   90.00
_cell.angle_beta   90.00
_cell.angle_gamma   90.00
#
_symmetry.space_group_name_H-M   'P 1'
#
loop_
_entity.id
_entity.type
_entity.pdbx_description
1 polymer ?
#
loop_
_entity_poly.entity_id
_entity_poly.type
_entity_poly.pdbx_seq_one_letter_code
_entity_poly.pdbx_strand_id
1 'polypeptide(L)'
;MFTYHIDRIPSIGIAVDSELPRDTVAFLLGEFLRPGDKPTRIRFDVQKRGTNVLVDGELSLDYQFDCGRCAESFGRHAIVPIQIVFINGVEEPAPDDEGEDYDVSGFEASGGNAVEGREVVFYQGHHIDLEAPISEQIVLALPEWPVCREECRGLCVHCGQNLNLITEATCPCGGPKPEPARPPSKLAVALAAALQGDAAPPARRP
;
A
#
# COMPACT_ATOMS: atom_id res chain seq x y z
N MET A 1 -14.60 -18.99 -1.90
CA MET A 1 -15.69 -18.75 -0.90
C MET A 1 -16.49 -17.49 -1.20
N PHE A 2 -16.05 -16.68 -2.17
CA PHE A 2 -16.65 -15.39 -2.53
C PHE A 2 -17.15 -15.34 -3.98
N THR A 3 -17.59 -16.46 -4.52
CA THR A 3 -18.12 -16.54 -5.88
C THR A 3 -19.62 -16.29 -5.88
N TYR A 4 -20.08 -15.31 -6.65
CA TYR A 4 -21.51 -14.96 -6.75
C TYR A 4 -22.03 -15.24 -8.15
N HIS A 5 -23.21 -15.87 -8.22
CA HIS A 5 -23.93 -16.02 -9.47
C HIS A 5 -24.70 -14.72 -9.77
N ILE A 6 -24.41 -14.09 -10.90
CA ILE A 6 -24.87 -12.74 -11.24
C ILE A 6 -26.40 -12.66 -11.31
N ASP A 7 -27.05 -13.69 -11.84
CA ASP A 7 -28.52 -13.73 -11.94
C ASP A 7 -29.23 -13.93 -10.60
N ARG A 8 -28.48 -14.25 -9.54
CA ARG A 8 -29.01 -14.33 -8.16
C ARG A 8 -28.81 -13.05 -7.37
N ILE A 9 -28.14 -12.04 -7.94
CA ILE A 9 -27.97 -10.74 -7.31
C ILE A 9 -29.31 -9.99 -7.45
N PRO A 10 -30.03 -9.71 -6.35
CA PRO A 10 -31.28 -8.97 -6.40
C PRO A 10 -31.07 -7.55 -6.93
N SER A 11 -32.11 -6.92 -7.46
CA SER A 11 -32.05 -5.52 -7.90
C SER A 11 -31.77 -4.53 -6.75
N ILE A 12 -32.05 -4.92 -5.51
CA ILE A 12 -31.72 -4.16 -4.29
C ILE A 12 -30.26 -4.38 -3.83
N GLY A 13 -29.57 -5.36 -4.40
CA GLY A 13 -28.23 -5.77 -4.02
C GLY A 13 -28.17 -6.83 -2.92
N ILE A 14 -26.95 -7.22 -2.55
CA ILE A 14 -26.64 -8.14 -1.45
C ILE A 14 -25.74 -7.40 -0.47
N ALA A 15 -26.19 -7.24 0.77
CA ALA A 15 -25.35 -6.76 1.87
C ALA A 15 -24.68 -7.95 2.56
N VAL A 16 -23.37 -7.87 2.74
CA VAL A 16 -22.56 -8.86 3.47
C VAL A 16 -21.95 -8.18 4.69
N ASP A 17 -22.17 -8.74 5.88
CA ASP A 17 -21.42 -8.43 7.10
C ASP A 17 -21.02 -9.76 7.72
N SER A 18 -19.72 -10.05 7.74
CA SER A 18 -19.21 -11.34 8.19
C SER A 18 -17.88 -11.20 8.91
N GLU A 19 -17.56 -12.21 9.72
CA GLU A 19 -16.27 -12.37 10.35
C GLU A 19 -15.55 -13.52 9.67
N LEU A 20 -14.39 -13.21 9.11
CA LEU A 20 -13.49 -14.16 8.47
C LEU A 20 -12.57 -14.77 9.52
N PRO A 21 -12.57 -16.11 9.66
CA PRO A 21 -11.62 -16.80 10.49
C PRO A 21 -10.17 -16.50 10.06
N ARG A 22 -9.26 -16.59 11.02
CA ARG A 22 -7.82 -16.37 10.80
C ARG A 22 -7.26 -17.23 9.66
N ASP A 23 -7.67 -18.50 9.59
CA ASP A 23 -7.20 -19.44 8.57
C ASP A 23 -7.70 -19.06 7.17
N THR A 24 -8.90 -18.48 7.05
CA THR A 24 -9.41 -17.95 5.79
C THR A 24 -8.57 -16.77 5.33
N VAL A 25 -8.24 -15.85 6.22
CA VAL A 25 -7.39 -14.69 5.90
C VAL A 25 -5.97 -15.13 5.53
N ALA A 26 -5.41 -16.10 6.26
CA ALA A 26 -4.11 -16.68 5.94
C ALA A 26 -4.11 -17.41 4.58
N PHE A 27 -5.22 -18.07 4.23
CA PHE A 27 -5.38 -18.69 2.91
C PHE A 27 -5.48 -17.63 1.80
N LEU A 28 -6.27 -16.58 2.00
CA LEU A 28 -6.47 -15.49 1.04
C LEU A 28 -5.19 -14.71 0.71
N LEU A 29 -4.33 -14.53 1.72
CA LEU A 29 -3.16 -13.65 1.63
C LEU A 29 -1.83 -14.41 1.65
N GLY A 30 -1.85 -15.73 1.74
CA GLY A 30 -0.66 -16.58 1.73
C GLY A 30 0.40 -16.18 2.76
N GLU A 31 1.67 -16.20 2.33
CA GLU A 31 2.82 -15.82 3.18
C GLU A 31 3.01 -14.30 3.32
N PHE A 32 2.24 -13.49 2.59
CA PHE A 32 2.41 -12.03 2.58
C PHE A 32 2.01 -11.36 3.90
N LEU A 33 1.12 -12.00 4.67
CA LEU A 33 0.58 -11.42 5.89
C LEU A 33 0.48 -12.45 7.01
N ARG A 34 0.93 -12.08 8.22
CA ARG A 34 0.59 -12.82 9.45
C ARG A 34 -0.67 -12.18 10.05
N PRO A 35 -1.85 -12.82 9.96
CA PRO A 35 -3.05 -12.27 10.57
C PRO A 35 -2.90 -12.25 12.10
N GLY A 36 -3.41 -11.17 12.70
CA GLY A 36 -3.47 -10.98 14.14
C GLY A 36 -4.44 -11.95 14.82
N ASP A 37 -4.62 -11.75 16.12
CA ASP A 37 -5.39 -12.69 16.95
C ASP A 37 -6.91 -12.45 16.86
N LYS A 38 -7.34 -11.28 16.37
CA LYS A 38 -8.76 -10.95 16.23
C LYS A 38 -9.30 -11.40 14.87
N PRO A 39 -10.56 -11.84 14.79
CA PRO A 39 -11.19 -12.14 13.51
C PRO A 39 -11.25 -10.90 12.64
N THR A 40 -11.07 -11.08 11.33
CA THR A 40 -11.17 -10.01 10.35
C THR A 40 -12.63 -9.79 10.02
N ARG A 41 -13.12 -8.56 10.15
CA ARG A 41 -14.51 -8.24 9.80
C ARG A 41 -14.55 -7.66 8.39
N ILE A 42 -15.44 -8.18 7.56
CA ILE A 42 -15.65 -7.72 6.20
C ILE A 42 -17.10 -7.26 6.03
N ARG A 43 -17.28 -6.07 5.46
CA ARG A 43 -18.59 -5.51 5.14
C ARG A 43 -18.59 -4.95 3.73
N PHE A 44 -19.50 -5.40 2.88
CA PHE A 44 -19.65 -4.83 1.54
C PHE A 44 -21.05 -5.07 0.98
N ASP A 45 -21.41 -4.25 0.01
CA ASP A 45 -22.63 -4.36 -0.77
C ASP A 45 -22.29 -4.75 -2.20
N VAL A 46 -23.02 -5.71 -2.75
CA VAL A 46 -22.94 -6.12 -4.16
C VAL A 46 -24.17 -5.60 -4.90
N GLN A 47 -23.98 -4.74 -5.89
CA GLN A 47 -25.07 -4.13 -6.67
C GLN A 47 -24.94 -4.44 -8.15
N LYS A 48 -26.01 -4.93 -8.78
CA LYS A 48 -26.07 -5.14 -10.23
C LYS A 48 -26.59 -3.89 -10.94
N ARG A 49 -25.88 -3.42 -11.97
CA ARG A 49 -26.25 -2.29 -12.84
C ARG A 49 -26.16 -2.73 -14.30
N GLY A 50 -27.29 -3.13 -14.88
CA GLY A 50 -27.31 -3.76 -16.20
C GLY A 50 -26.55 -5.09 -16.17
N THR A 51 -25.47 -5.17 -16.94
CA THR A 51 -24.52 -6.29 -16.96
C THR A 51 -23.34 -6.11 -16.01
N ASN A 52 -23.15 -4.93 -15.43
CA ASN A 52 -22.01 -4.65 -14.56
C ASN A 52 -22.37 -4.92 -13.10
N VAL A 53 -21.37 -5.26 -12.28
CA VAL A 53 -21.55 -5.48 -10.84
C VAL A 53 -20.59 -4.57 -10.08
N LEU A 54 -21.12 -3.85 -9.10
CA LEU A 54 -20.37 -2.98 -8.21
C LEU A 54 -20.26 -3.63 -6.84
N VAL A 55 -19.06 -3.63 -6.27
CA VAL A 55 -18.78 -4.07 -4.91
C VAL A 55 -18.13 -2.92 -4.17
N ASP A 56 -18.81 -2.36 -3.18
CA ASP A 56 -18.30 -1.29 -2.33
C ASP A 56 -18.41 -1.70 -0.85
N GLY A 57 -17.37 -1.41 -0.07
CA GLY A 57 -17.33 -1.78 1.33
C GLY A 57 -16.02 -1.47 2.04
N GLU A 58 -15.82 -2.14 3.17
CA GLU A 58 -14.62 -2.04 3.98
C GLU A 58 -14.28 -3.40 4.62
N LEU A 59 -12.99 -3.59 4.87
CA LEU A 59 -12.45 -4.71 5.60
C LEU A 59 -11.58 -4.20 6.74
N SER A 60 -11.82 -4.73 7.93
CA SER A 60 -11.11 -4.37 9.15
C SER A 60 -10.28 -5.55 9.61
N LEU A 61 -8.95 -5.42 9.54
CA LEU A 61 -8.02 -6.51 9.82
C LEU A 61 -6.92 -6.12 10.80
N ASP A 62 -6.62 -7.03 11.72
CA ASP A 62 -5.41 -6.98 12.55
C ASP A 62 -4.33 -7.85 11.90
N TYR A 63 -3.10 -7.36 11.86
CA TYR A 63 -1.96 -8.06 11.27
C TYR A 63 -0.65 -7.82 12.03
N GLN A 64 0.32 -8.69 11.80
CA GLN A 64 1.64 -8.65 12.42
C GLN A 64 2.73 -8.56 11.34
N PHE A 65 3.71 -7.68 11.58
CA PHE A 65 4.90 -7.55 10.75
C PHE A 65 6.16 -7.61 11.60
N ASP A 66 7.27 -7.94 10.95
CA ASP A 66 8.60 -7.76 11.49
C ASP A 66 9.13 -6.39 11.06
N CYS A 67 9.62 -5.59 12.01
CA CYS A 67 10.09 -4.24 11.72
C CYS A 67 11.33 -4.25 10.82
N GLY A 68 11.25 -3.58 9.66
CA GLY A 68 12.37 -3.48 8.71
C GLY A 68 13.61 -2.74 9.26
N ARG A 69 13.51 -2.10 10.43
CA ARG A 69 14.62 -1.40 11.09
C ARG A 69 15.21 -2.18 12.27
N CYS A 70 14.39 -2.70 13.18
CA CYS A 70 14.85 -3.34 14.42
C CYS A 70 14.58 -4.85 14.50
N ALA A 71 13.93 -5.43 13.49
CA ALA A 71 13.53 -6.83 13.42
C ALA A 71 12.58 -7.32 14.54
N GLU A 72 12.06 -6.43 15.39
CA GLU A 72 11.03 -6.80 16.35
C GLU A 72 9.67 -6.95 15.66
N SER A 73 8.94 -8.00 16.04
CA SER A 73 7.56 -8.20 15.60
C SER A 73 6.62 -7.22 16.28
N PHE A 74 5.67 -6.66 15.53
CA PHE A 74 4.68 -5.73 16.04
C PHE A 74 3.35 -5.86 15.29
N GLY A 75 2.26 -5.52 15.99
CA GLY A 75 0.91 -5.55 15.44
C GLY A 75 0.46 -4.18 14.92
N ARG A 76 -0.43 -4.21 13.92
CA ARG A 76 -1.15 -3.05 13.40
C ARG A 76 -2.58 -3.44 13.03
N HIS A 77 -3.40 -2.40 12.90
CA HIS A 77 -4.78 -2.49 12.43
C HIS A 77 -4.89 -1.72 11.12
N ALA A 78 -5.58 -2.29 10.12
CA ALA A 78 -5.93 -1.58 8.90
C ALA A 78 -7.44 -1.66 8.66
N ILE A 79 -7.96 -0.55 8.15
CA ILE A 79 -9.27 -0.48 7.50
C ILE A 79 -8.97 -0.32 6.02
N VAL A 80 -9.28 -1.36 5.25
CA VAL A 80 -9.05 -1.44 3.82
C VAL A 80 -10.38 -1.16 3.12
N PRO A 81 -10.51 -0.08 2.34
CA PRO A 81 -11.69 0.12 1.50
C PRO A 81 -11.72 -0.97 0.43
N ILE A 82 -12.90 -1.54 0.18
CA ILE A 82 -13.14 -2.46 -0.93
C ILE A 82 -13.94 -1.71 -1.99
N GLN A 83 -13.36 -1.52 -3.17
CA GLN A 83 -14.03 -0.83 -4.29
C GLN A 83 -13.71 -1.53 -5.61
N ILE A 84 -14.62 -2.38 -6.08
CA ILE A 84 -14.42 -3.23 -7.26
C ILE A 84 -15.59 -3.05 -8.23
N VAL A 85 -15.27 -2.91 -9.52
CA VAL A 85 -16.23 -2.89 -10.63
C VAL A 85 -15.98 -4.09 -11.52
N PHE A 86 -16.97 -4.96 -11.62
CA PHE A 86 -16.99 -6.07 -12.55
C PHE A 86 -17.67 -5.66 -13.85
N ILE A 87 -16.93 -5.76 -14.95
CA ILE A 87 -17.40 -5.45 -16.30
C ILE A 87 -17.52 -6.73 -17.09
N ASN A 88 -18.65 -6.92 -17.77
CA ASN A 88 -18.82 -8.06 -18.66
C ASN A 88 -17.97 -7.85 -19.92
N GLY A 89 -17.00 -8.73 -20.16
CA GLY A 89 -16.12 -8.61 -21.32
C GLY A 89 -14.82 -9.38 -21.16
N VAL A 90 -13.86 -9.08 -22.05
CA VAL A 90 -12.47 -9.55 -21.98
C VAL A 90 -11.55 -8.35 -21.84
N GLU A 91 -10.46 -8.53 -21.10
CA GLU A 91 -9.47 -7.48 -20.84
C GLU A 91 -8.70 -7.07 -22.12
N GLU A 92 -8.41 -8.04 -22.98
CA GLU A 92 -7.87 -7.81 -24.32
C GLU A 92 -8.74 -8.55 -25.35
N PRO A 93 -9.26 -7.87 -26.39
CA PRO A 93 -9.87 -8.54 -27.52
C PRO A 93 -8.88 -9.51 -28.17
N ALA A 94 -9.37 -10.63 -28.70
CA ALA A 94 -8.55 -11.45 -29.58
C ALA A 94 -8.05 -10.57 -30.75
N PRO A 95 -6.82 -10.77 -31.26
CA PRO A 95 -6.23 -9.91 -32.30
C PRO A 95 -7.05 -9.86 -33.61
N ASP A 96 -7.98 -10.79 -33.77
CA ASP A 96 -8.90 -11.00 -34.89
C ASP A 96 -10.36 -10.61 -34.59
N ASP A 97 -10.64 -10.05 -33.40
CA ASP A 97 -11.94 -9.51 -33.04
C ASP A 97 -12.03 -8.04 -33.48
N GLU A 98 -12.87 -7.74 -34.48
CA GLU A 98 -13.14 -6.38 -34.96
C GLU A 98 -14.02 -5.62 -33.94
N GLY A 99 -13.52 -5.50 -32.70
CA GLY A 99 -14.04 -4.68 -31.61
C GLY A 99 -15.56 -4.51 -31.58
N GLU A 100 -16.29 -5.47 -31.00
CA GLU A 100 -17.60 -5.12 -30.45
C GLU A 100 -17.37 -4.08 -29.34
N ASP A 101 -17.97 -2.89 -29.48
CA ASP A 101 -17.91 -1.82 -28.49
C ASP A 101 -18.25 -2.39 -27.11
N TYR A 102 -17.25 -2.58 -26.25
CA TYR A 102 -17.47 -3.02 -24.88
C TYR A 102 -18.36 -1.98 -24.19
N ASP A 103 -19.56 -2.41 -23.78
CA ASP A 103 -20.54 -1.53 -23.17
C ASP A 103 -20.13 -1.16 -21.73
N VAL A 104 -19.20 -0.20 -21.62
CA VAL A 104 -18.84 0.47 -20.36
C VAL A 104 -19.94 1.46 -19.93
N SER A 105 -20.95 1.70 -20.79
CA SER A 105 -21.95 2.77 -20.62
C SER A 105 -22.86 2.60 -19.39
N GLY A 106 -22.90 1.39 -18.82
CA GLY A 106 -23.58 1.11 -17.55
C GLY A 106 -23.09 1.93 -16.35
N PHE A 107 -21.91 2.56 -16.44
CA PHE A 107 -21.36 3.47 -15.43
C PHE A 107 -21.09 4.90 -15.93
N GLU A 108 -21.26 5.17 -17.23
CA GLU A 108 -21.04 6.51 -17.83
C GLU A 108 -22.23 7.46 -17.65
N ALA A 109 -23.34 7.01 -17.06
CA ALA A 109 -24.55 7.81 -16.84
C ALA A 109 -24.48 8.74 -15.61
N SER A 110 -23.40 9.52 -15.46
CA SER A 110 -23.35 10.82 -14.79
C SER A 110 -21.91 11.35 -14.86
N GLY A 111 -21.66 12.25 -15.80
CA GLY A 111 -20.38 12.91 -16.10
C GLY A 111 -19.26 12.80 -15.04
N GLY A 112 -18.18 12.08 -15.40
CA GLY A 112 -16.90 12.07 -14.70
C GLY A 112 -16.57 10.75 -14.01
N ASN A 113 -15.62 10.00 -14.57
CA ASN A 113 -14.71 9.07 -13.88
C ASN A 113 -15.31 8.09 -12.84
N ALA A 114 -16.34 7.34 -13.24
CA ALA A 114 -16.90 6.24 -12.45
C ALA A 114 -15.91 5.14 -12.01
N VAL A 115 -14.79 5.02 -12.73
CA VAL A 115 -13.80 3.96 -12.61
C VAL A 115 -12.52 4.44 -11.90
N GLU A 116 -12.37 5.76 -11.70
CA GLU A 116 -11.16 6.32 -11.14
C GLU A 116 -11.02 5.98 -9.66
N GLY A 117 -9.90 5.33 -9.32
CA GLY A 117 -9.64 4.86 -7.96
C GLY A 117 -10.35 3.57 -7.57
N ARG A 118 -11.06 2.90 -8.49
CA ARG A 118 -11.64 1.57 -8.29
C ARG A 118 -10.85 0.51 -9.03
N GLU A 119 -10.87 -0.70 -8.51
CA GLU A 119 -10.36 -1.87 -9.22
C GLU A 119 -11.37 -2.33 -10.27
N VAL A 120 -10.89 -2.62 -11.48
CA VAL A 120 -11.73 -3.11 -12.58
C VAL A 120 -11.38 -4.55 -12.85
N VAL A 121 -12.40 -5.41 -12.85
CA VAL A 121 -12.24 -6.83 -13.13
C VAL A 121 -13.16 -7.22 -14.27
N PHE A 122 -12.61 -7.78 -15.33
CA PHE A 122 -13.40 -8.35 -16.42
C PHE A 122 -13.89 -9.74 -16.04
N TYR A 123 -15.13 -10.05 -16.40
CA TYR A 123 -15.69 -11.38 -16.18
C TYR A 123 -16.45 -11.87 -17.41
N GLN A 124 -16.55 -13.20 -17.52
CA GLN A 124 -17.34 -13.88 -18.53
C GLN A 124 -18.32 -14.87 -17.90
N GLY A 125 -19.47 -15.06 -18.55
CA GLY A 125 -20.51 -15.97 -18.10
C GLY A 125 -21.35 -15.39 -16.97
N HIS A 126 -21.67 -16.22 -15.97
CA HIS A 126 -22.68 -15.90 -14.95
C HIS A 126 -22.12 -15.81 -13.53
N HIS A 127 -20.79 -15.79 -13.37
CA HIS A 127 -20.14 -15.78 -12.06
C HIS A 127 -19.11 -14.68 -11.98
N ILE A 128 -19.05 -14.03 -10.81
CA ILE A 128 -17.95 -13.16 -10.41
C ILE A 128 -17.24 -13.79 -9.21
N ASP A 129 -15.93 -13.65 -9.16
CA ASP A 129 -15.12 -14.08 -8.03
C ASP A 129 -14.50 -12.88 -7.34
N LEU A 130 -14.86 -12.65 -6.08
CA LEU A 130 -14.30 -11.54 -5.30
C LEU A 130 -12.99 -11.90 -4.60
N GLU A 131 -12.60 -13.17 -4.61
CA GLU A 131 -11.48 -13.66 -3.81
C GLU A 131 -10.16 -12.99 -4.21
N ALA A 132 -9.82 -13.03 -5.50
CA ALA A 132 -8.62 -12.40 -6.04
C ALA A 132 -8.58 -10.87 -5.84
N PRO A 133 -9.61 -10.10 -6.27
CA PRO A 133 -9.56 -8.64 -6.14
C PRO A 133 -9.57 -8.16 -4.68
N ILE A 134 -10.31 -8.84 -3.79
CA ILE A 134 -10.24 -8.51 -2.35
C ILE A 134 -8.83 -8.74 -1.80
N SER A 135 -8.20 -9.88 -2.15
CA SER A 135 -6.82 -10.14 -1.73
C SER A 135 -5.84 -9.09 -2.26
N GLU A 136 -6.00 -8.65 -3.51
CA GLU A 136 -5.18 -7.61 -4.10
C GLU A 136 -5.31 -6.27 -3.37
N GLN A 137 -6.54 -5.80 -3.12
CA GLN A 137 -6.75 -4.54 -2.38
C GLN A 137 -6.19 -4.58 -0.96
N ILE A 138 -6.27 -5.73 -0.29
CA ILE A 138 -5.63 -5.91 1.02
C ILE A 138 -4.11 -5.77 0.89
N VAL A 139 -3.47 -6.47 -0.05
CA VAL A 139 -2.02 -6.42 -0.24
C VAL A 139 -1.55 -5.00 -0.56
N LEU A 140 -2.27 -4.28 -1.42
CA LEU A 140 -1.96 -2.90 -1.78
C LEU A 140 -2.14 -1.89 -0.63
N ALA A 141 -3.04 -2.17 0.30
CA ALA A 141 -3.27 -1.32 1.47
C ALA A 141 -2.22 -1.52 2.59
N LEU A 142 -1.43 -2.59 2.53
CA LEU A 142 -0.41 -2.89 3.53
C LEU A 142 0.86 -2.05 3.29
N PRO A 143 1.58 -1.68 4.37
CA PRO A 143 2.83 -0.94 4.24
C PRO A 143 3.93 -1.81 3.62
N GLU A 144 4.54 -1.34 2.53
CA GLU A 144 5.68 -2.00 1.89
C GLU A 144 6.91 -2.10 2.82
N TRP A 145 7.13 -1.09 3.67
CA TRP A 145 8.25 -1.04 4.62
C TRP A 145 7.76 -0.84 6.06
N PRO A 146 7.36 -1.93 6.76
CA PRO A 146 6.78 -1.83 8.08
C PRO A 146 7.80 -1.37 9.13
N VAL A 147 7.48 -0.31 9.87
CA VAL A 147 8.28 0.19 11.00
C VAL A 147 7.44 0.20 12.29
N CYS A 148 8.00 -0.33 13.38
CA CYS A 148 7.29 -0.51 14.64
C CYS A 148 6.89 0.81 15.33
N ARG A 149 7.57 1.93 15.03
CA ARG A 149 7.27 3.30 15.48
C ARG A 149 8.10 4.32 14.71
N GLU A 150 7.66 5.57 14.65
CA GLU A 150 8.33 6.64 13.88
C GLU A 150 9.79 6.83 14.31
N GLU A 151 10.07 6.84 15.61
CA GLU A 151 11.42 7.03 16.17
C GLU A 151 12.17 5.71 16.40
N CYS A 152 11.82 4.64 15.68
CA CYS A 152 12.55 3.37 15.79
C CYS A 152 14.02 3.59 15.44
N ARG A 153 14.96 3.30 16.34
CA ARG A 153 16.40 3.53 16.08
C ARG A 153 17.05 2.41 15.26
N GLY A 154 16.35 1.29 15.08
CA GLY A 154 16.80 0.15 14.29
C GLY A 154 17.91 -0.66 14.95
N LEU A 155 18.53 -1.54 14.16
CA LEU A 155 19.70 -2.29 14.57
C LEU A 155 20.99 -1.51 14.28
N CYS A 156 22.00 -1.71 15.12
CA CYS A 156 23.35 -1.25 14.83
C CYS A 156 23.90 -1.95 13.59
N VAL A 157 24.33 -1.18 12.59
CA VAL A 157 24.88 -1.71 11.32
C VAL A 157 26.18 -2.51 11.49
N HIS A 158 26.86 -2.36 12.63
CA HIS A 158 28.13 -3.05 12.89
C HIS A 158 27.98 -4.34 13.70
N CYS A 159 27.03 -4.39 14.64
CA CYS A 159 26.92 -5.54 15.55
C CYS A 159 25.51 -6.11 15.69
N GLY A 160 24.51 -5.54 15.00
CA GLY A 160 23.13 -6.03 15.02
C GLY A 160 22.36 -5.77 16.31
N GLN A 161 22.92 -5.05 17.29
CA GLN A 161 22.22 -4.78 18.55
C GLN A 161 21.08 -3.78 18.34
N ASN A 162 19.92 -4.02 18.97
CA ASN A 162 18.76 -3.14 18.86
C ASN A 162 18.98 -1.81 19.60
N LEU A 163 19.11 -0.73 18.83
CA LEU A 163 19.34 0.63 19.34
C LEU A 163 18.10 1.23 20.01
N ASN A 164 16.96 0.55 20.03
CA ASN A 164 15.81 0.95 20.84
C ASN A 164 16.01 0.61 22.33
N LEU A 165 16.78 -0.44 22.63
CA LEU A 165 16.99 -0.96 23.99
C LEU A 165 18.27 -0.42 24.64
N ILE A 166 19.20 0.07 23.82
CA ILE A 166 20.49 0.62 24.25
C ILE A 166 20.73 1.99 23.61
N THR A 167 21.85 2.64 23.94
CA THR A 167 22.30 3.86 23.25
C THR A 167 23.53 3.54 22.41
N GLU A 168 23.86 4.39 21.45
CA GLU A 168 25.08 4.23 20.64
C GLU A 168 26.34 4.20 21.51
N ALA A 169 26.36 4.98 22.59
CA ALA A 169 27.46 5.03 23.54
C ALA A 169 27.61 3.72 24.36
N THR A 170 26.52 2.99 24.60
CA THR A 170 26.55 1.69 25.30
C THR A 170 26.55 0.50 24.36
N CYS A 171 26.67 0.74 23.05
CA CYS A 171 26.75 -0.31 22.06
C CYS A 171 28.12 -1.00 22.15
N PRO A 172 28.20 -2.36 22.18
CA PRO A 172 29.46 -3.08 22.34
C PRO A 172 30.51 -2.76 21.27
N CYS A 173 30.07 -2.34 20.08
CA CYS A 173 30.95 -1.94 18.98
C CYS A 173 31.30 -0.44 18.97
N GLY A 174 30.82 0.35 19.94
CA GLY A 174 31.05 1.80 20.04
C GLY A 174 30.14 2.67 19.18
N GLY A 175 29.06 2.12 18.61
CA GLY A 175 28.11 2.83 17.76
C GLY A 175 28.67 3.20 16.37
N PRO A 176 27.86 3.84 15.50
CA PRO A 176 28.37 4.44 14.27
C PRO A 176 29.36 5.55 14.65
N LYS A 177 30.62 5.42 14.20
CA LYS A 177 31.61 6.49 14.43
C LYS A 177 31.18 7.74 13.66
N PRO A 178 31.31 8.95 14.23
CA PRO A 178 31.16 10.17 13.45
C PRO A 178 32.10 10.07 12.25
N GLU A 179 31.54 10.15 11.05
CA GLU A 179 32.32 10.13 9.81
C GLU A 179 33.35 11.26 9.90
N PRO A 180 34.65 11.01 9.63
CA PRO A 180 35.62 12.09 9.60
C PRO A 180 35.12 13.13 8.60
N ALA A 181 35.07 14.40 9.02
CA ALA A 181 34.56 15.49 8.19
C ALA A 181 35.14 15.36 6.78
N ARG A 182 34.27 15.07 5.80
CA ARG A 182 34.69 14.92 4.42
C ARG A 182 35.36 16.24 4.03
N PRO A 183 36.63 16.24 3.56
CA PRO A 183 37.27 17.49 3.19
C PRO A 183 36.39 18.18 2.15
N PRO A 184 36.14 19.50 2.27
CA PRO A 184 35.30 20.20 1.32
C PRO A 184 35.85 19.97 -0.09
N SER A 185 34.94 19.79 -1.05
CA SER A 185 35.36 19.61 -2.44
C SER A 185 36.21 20.81 -2.87
N LYS A 186 37.16 20.61 -3.79
CA LYS A 186 37.96 21.72 -4.35
C LYS A 186 37.07 22.87 -4.87
N LEU A 187 35.88 22.53 -5.36
CA LEU A 187 34.88 23.48 -5.81
C LEU A 187 34.27 24.29 -4.65
N ALA A 188 33.91 23.64 -3.54
CA ALA A 188 33.41 24.32 -2.34
C ALA A 188 34.47 25.25 -1.72
N VAL A 189 35.74 24.83 -1.72
CA VAL A 189 36.87 25.67 -1.26
C VAL A 189 37.07 26.88 -2.18
N ALA A 190 37.02 26.67 -3.50
CA ALA A 190 37.17 27.76 -4.47
C ALA A 190 36.01 28.77 -4.40
N LEU A 191 34.78 28.29 -4.20
CA LEU A 191 33.60 29.15 -4.09
C LEU A 191 33.64 30.01 -2.81
N ALA A 192 34.06 29.45 -1.68
CA ALA A 192 34.21 30.19 -0.43
C ALA A 192 35.31 31.27 -0.50
N ALA A 193 36.42 30.98 -1.19
CA ALA A 193 37.49 31.95 -1.43
C ALA A 193 37.05 33.11 -2.34
N ALA A 194 36.21 32.82 -3.35
CA ALA A 194 35.67 33.85 -4.25
C ALA A 194 34.68 34.79 -3.55
N LEU A 195 33.97 34.32 -2.52
CA LEU A 195 32.97 35.11 -1.79
C LEU A 195 33.56 36.03 -0.70
N GLN A 196 34.86 35.90 -0.39
CA GLN A 196 35.53 36.68 0.67
C GLN A 196 36.42 37.82 0.13
N GLY A 197 36.46 38.01 -1.19
CA GLY A 197 37.23 39.08 -1.82
C GLY A 197 36.37 40.28 -2.22
N ASP A 198 36.14 41.22 -1.30
CA ASP A 198 36.06 42.67 -1.60
C ASP A 198 35.93 43.49 -0.30
N ALA A 199 37.08 43.85 0.28
CA ALA A 199 37.20 45.01 1.17
C ALA A 199 38.63 45.54 1.11
N ALA A 200 38.89 46.43 0.15
CA ALA A 200 40.09 47.25 0.16
C ALA A 200 40.06 48.18 1.39
N PRO A 201 41.11 48.23 2.24
CA PRO A 201 41.14 49.17 3.36
C PRO A 201 41.31 50.61 2.85
N PRO A 202 40.69 51.62 3.49
CA PRO A 202 40.80 53.00 3.01
C PRO A 202 42.23 53.53 3.16
N ALA A 203 42.73 54.14 2.10
CA ALA A 203 44.03 54.80 2.07
C ALA A 203 44.11 55.94 3.09
N ARG A 204 45.09 55.88 4.00
CA ARG A 204 45.46 57.02 4.84
C ARG A 204 46.12 58.07 3.95
N ARG A 205 45.57 59.28 3.90
CA ARG A 205 46.26 60.48 3.39
C ARG A 205 47.14 61.09 4.49
N PRO A 206 48.27 61.73 4.13
CA PRO A 206 49.28 62.23 5.06
C PRO A 206 48.78 63.36 5.95
#